data_AF-A0A424NBF3-F1
#
_entry.id   AF-A0A424NBF3-F1
#
_cell.length_a   1.000
_cell.length_b   1.000
_cell.length_c   1.000
_cell.angle_alpha   90.00
_cell.angle_beta   90.00
_cell.angle_gamma   90.00
#
_symmetry.space_group_name_H-M   'P 1'
#
loop_
_entity.id
_entity.type
_entity.pdbx_description
1 polymer ?
#
loop_
_entity_poly.entity_id
_entity_poly.type
_entity_poly.pdbx_seq_one_letter_code
_entity_poly.pdbx_strand_id
1 'polypeptide(L)' 'MHTEGMGYRRISDFLNRSGIKTHTNKTWSNSKVQSNLKRMQERKERIVFRNKPYPILIKNFRIKS' A
#
# COMPACT_ATOMS: atom_id res chain seq x y z
N MET A 1 -17.66 -0.55 7.48
CA MET A 1 -17.56 -0.40 6.01
C MET A 1 -17.66 -1.77 5.36
N HIS A 2 -18.88 -2.19 5.05
CA HIS A 2 -19.15 -3.37 4.21
C HIS A 2 -19.70 -2.86 2.88
N THR A 3 -18.80 -2.34 2.05
CA THR A 3 -19.14 -1.84 0.71
C THR A 3 -18.70 -2.90 -0.29
N GLU A 4 -19.62 -3.82 -0.60
CA GLU A 4 -19.73 -4.53 -1.89
C GLU A 4 -18.47 -5.22 -2.43
N GLY A 5 -17.68 -5.82 -1.54
CA GLY A 5 -16.48 -6.59 -1.90
C GLY A 5 -16.47 -8.00 -1.31
N MET A 6 -15.59 -8.84 -1.84
CA MET A 6 -15.27 -10.13 -1.23
C MET A 6 -14.73 -9.89 0.20
N GLY A 7 -15.42 -10.38 1.22
CA GLY A 7 -14.97 -10.21 2.61
C GLY A 7 -13.59 -10.84 2.87
N TYR A 8 -12.86 -10.35 3.87
CA TYR A 8 -11.46 -10.77 4.14
C TYR A 8 -11.28 -12.28 4.25
N ARG A 9 -12.25 -13.00 4.82
CA ARG A 9 -12.27 -14.47 4.87
C ARG A 9 -12.26 -15.10 3.48
N ARG A 10 -13.16 -14.65 2.60
CA ARG A 10 -13.26 -15.18 1.23
C ARG A 10 -11.99 -14.88 0.44
N ILE A 11 -11.38 -13.71 0.65
CA ILE A 11 -10.08 -13.34 0.05
C ILE A 11 -8.97 -14.27 0.56
N SER A 12 -8.83 -14.46 1.88
CA SER A 12 -7.78 -15.34 2.41
C SER A 12 -7.95 -16.77 1.90
N ASP A 13 -9.19 -17.25 1.87
CA ASP A 13 -9.50 -18.60 1.40
C ASP A 13 -9.17 -18.76 -0.09
N PHE A 14 -9.52 -17.76 -0.92
CA PHE A 14 -9.18 -17.75 -2.33
C PHE A 14 -7.66 -17.77 -2.54
N LEU A 15 -6.92 -16.86 -1.89
CA LEU A 15 -5.47 -16.77 -2.04
C LEU A 15 -4.77 -18.06 -1.60
N ASN A 16 -5.19 -18.65 -0.49
CA ASN A 16 -4.64 -19.91 -0.01
C ASN A 16 -4.95 -21.08 -0.94
N ARG A 17 -6.19 -21.21 -1.44
CA ARG A 17 -6.57 -22.25 -2.41
C ARG A 17 -5.85 -22.11 -3.74
N SER A 18 -5.61 -20.89 -4.18
CA SER A 18 -4.86 -20.59 -5.41
C SER A 18 -3.34 -20.74 -5.24
N GLY A 19 -2.84 -21.18 -4.08
CA GLY A 19 -1.41 -21.35 -3.83
C GLY A 19 -0.62 -20.06 -3.67
N ILE A 20 -1.28 -18.90 -3.62
CA ILE A 20 -0.63 -17.59 -3.52
C ILE A 20 -0.20 -17.36 -2.08
N LYS A 21 1.11 -17.27 -1.85
CA LYS A 21 1.68 -16.96 -0.53
C LYS A 21 1.94 -15.46 -0.38
N THR A 22 2.12 -15.00 0.86
CA THR A 22 2.61 -13.65 1.12
C THR A 22 4.05 -13.48 0.62
N HIS A 23 4.54 -12.25 0.53
CA HIS A 23 5.96 -11.97 0.21
C HIS A 23 6.96 -12.65 1.17
N THR A 24 6.51 -13.03 2.36
CA THR A 24 7.26 -13.80 3.37
C THR A 24 7.00 -15.31 3.31
N ASN A 25 6.42 -15.79 2.21
CA ASN A 25 6.04 -17.19 1.99
C ASN A 25 5.06 -17.78 3.02
N LYS A 26 4.21 -16.94 3.65
CA LYS A 26 3.22 -17.38 4.64
C LYS A 26 1.83 -17.51 4.01
N THR A 27 0.94 -18.27 4.67
CA THR A 27 -0.49 -18.33 4.33
C THR A 27 -1.20 -17.04 4.68
N TRP A 28 -2.33 -16.80 4.03
CA TRP A 28 -3.20 -15.66 4.27
C TRP A 28 -4.16 -15.93 5.44
N SER A 29 -4.28 -14.93 6.31
CA SER A 29 -5.31 -14.84 7.35
C SER A 29 -6.10 -13.55 7.12
N ASN A 30 -7.30 -13.44 7.71
CA ASN A 30 -8.13 -12.23 7.61
C ASN A 30 -7.36 -10.97 8.02
N SER A 31 -6.57 -11.04 9.10
CA SER A 31 -5.73 -9.95 9.59
C SER A 31 -4.61 -9.57 8.62
N LYS A 32 -3.98 -10.55 7.95
CA LYS A 32 -2.98 -10.30 6.90
C LYS A 32 -3.63 -9.63 5.69
N VAL A 33 -4.80 -10.09 5.26
CA VAL A 33 -5.55 -9.46 4.16
C VAL A 33 -5.84 -8.00 4.50
N GLN A 34 -6.48 -7.74 5.65
CA GLN A 34 -6.86 -6.39 6.08
C GLN A 34 -5.64 -5.46 6.16
N SER A 35 -4.56 -5.89 6.82
CA SER A 35 -3.36 -5.05 6.99
C SER A 35 -2.63 -4.76 5.69
N ASN A 36 -2.58 -5.72 4.74
CA ASN A 36 -1.97 -5.49 3.44
C ASN A 36 -2.82 -4.54 2.59
N LEU A 37 -4.14 -4.71 2.57
CA LEU A 37 -5.05 -3.79 1.86
C LEU A 37 -4.94 -2.37 2.40
N LYS A 38 -4.91 -2.20 3.72
CA LYS A 38 -4.69 -0.91 4.37
C LYS A 38 -3.36 -0.27 3.94
N ARG A 39 -2.25 -1.00 4.07
CA ARG A 39 -0.92 -0.48 3.67
C ARG A 39 -0.80 -0.16 2.19
N MET A 40 -1.49 -0.92 1.34
CA MET A 40 -1.57 -0.65 -0.10
C MET A 40 -2.28 0.67 -0.38
N GLN A 41 -3.38 0.94 0.32
CA GLN A 41 -4.12 2.21 0.19
C GLN A 41 -3.27 3.41 0.65
N GLU A 42 -2.67 3.32 1.85
CA GLU A 42 -1.76 4.35 2.36
C GLU A 42 -0.56 4.57 1.41
N ARG A 43 -0.05 3.51 0.77
CA ARG A 43 1.03 3.63 -0.23
C ARG A 43 0.56 4.41 -1.46
N LYS A 44 -0.65 4.16 -1.96
CA LYS A 44 -1.21 4.92 -3.11
C LYS A 44 -1.29 6.40 -2.78
N GLU A 45 -1.76 6.75 -1.58
CA GLU A 45 -1.83 8.14 -1.11
C GLU A 45 -0.44 8.78 -1.02
N ARG A 46 0.56 8.08 -0.47
CA ARG A 46 1.95 8.57 -0.43
C ARG A 46 2.54 8.80 -1.82
N ILE A 47 2.23 7.95 -2.80
CA ILE A 47 2.72 8.12 -4.19
C ILE A 47 2.12 9.37 -4.81
N VAL A 48 0.82 9.61 -4.62
CA VAL A 48 0.15 10.82 -5.11
C VAL A 48 0.80 12.07 -4.53
N PHE A 49 1.07 12.08 -3.21
CA PHE A 49 1.77 13.20 -2.57
C PHE A 49 3.20 13.37 -3.10
N ARG A 50 3.97 12.28 -3.21
CA ARG A 50 5.36 12.31 -3.70
C ARG A 50 5.45 12.85 -5.13
N ASN A 51 4.52 12.47 -5.99
CA ASN A 51 4.52 12.84 -7.41
C ASN A 51 3.83 14.19 -7.66
N LYS A 52 3.29 14.84 -6.63
CA LYS A 52 2.74 16.19 -6.76
C LYS A 52 3.88 17.16 -7.12
N PRO A 53 3.72 18.00 -8.14
CA PRO A 53 4.70 19.04 -8.41
C PRO A 53 4.67 20.07 -7.28
N TYR A 54 5.84 20.35 -6.71
CA TYR A 54 6.03 21.42 -5.74
C TYR A 54 6.89 22.51 -6.38
N PRO A 55 6.52 23.80 -6.22
CA PRO A 55 7.37 24.88 -6.66
C PRO A 55 8.69 24.81 -5.88
N ILE A 56 9.79 24.61 -6.59
CA ILE A 56 11.13 24.66 -6.01
C ILE A 56 11.49 26.15 -5.91
N LEU A 57 11.59 26.66 -4.69
CA LEU A 57 12.05 28.02 -4.42
C LEU A 57 13.35 27.97 -3.64
N ILE A 58 14.46 28.11 -4.35
CA ILE A 58 15.77 28.22 -3.73
C ILE A 58 16.05 29.70 -3.47
N LYS A 59 16.03 30.11 -2.19
CA LYS A 59 16.44 31.46 -1.76
C LYS A 59 17.86 31.41 -1.23
N ASN A 60 18.64 32.47 -1.53
CA ASN A 60 19.95 32.72 -0.93
C ASN A 60 21.01 31.61 -1.16
N PHE A 61 20.95 30.91 -2.30
CA PHE A 61 22.00 29.95 -2.67
C PHE A 61 23.31 30.68 -2.93
N ARG A 62 24.38 30.28 -2.24
CA ARG A 62 25.73 30.85 -2.38
C ARG A 62 26.74 29.71 -2.45
N ILE A 63 27.60 29.75 -3.46
CA ILE A 63 28.80 28.90 -3.53
C ILE A 63 29.97 29.81 -3.12
N LYS A 64 30.81 29.38 -2.17
CA LYS A 64 32.07 30.06 -1.87
C LYS A 64 33.17 29.43 -2.74
N SER A 65 33.83 30.27 -3.52
CA SER A 65 35.10 29.98 -4.21
C SER A 65 36.27 30.06 -3.25
#